data_AF-A0A5K1CL94-F1
#
_entry.id   AF-A0A5K1CL94-F1
#
_cell.length_a   1.000
_cell.length_b   1.000
_cell.length_c   1.000
_cell.angle_alpha   90.00
_cell.angle_beta   90.00
_cell.angle_gamma   90.00
#
_symmetry.space_group_name_H-M   'P 1'
#
loop_
_entity.id
_entity.type
_entity.pdbx_description
1 polymer ?
#
loop_
_entity_poly.entity_id
_entity_poly.type
_entity_poly.pdbx_seq_one_letter_code
_entity_poly.pdbx_strand_id
1 'polypeptide(L)' 'CHICLVEYEEGDWMRILRCQHEFHQSCVDKWLKEVH' A
#
# COMPACT_ATOMS: atom_id res chain seq x y z
N CYS A 1 6.10 2.71 2.95
CA CYS A 1 5.09 1.63 2.95
C CYS A 1 5.44 0.54 3.95
N HIS A 2 4.53 0.19 4.87
CA HIS A 2 4.80 -0.87 5.87
C HIS A 2 4.82 -2.30 5.30
N ILE A 3 4.42 -2.49 4.03
CA ILE A 3 4.44 -3.80 3.37
C ILE A 3 5.81 -4.07 2.75
N CYS A 4 6.34 -3.13 1.94
CA CYS A 4 7.63 -3.30 1.27
C CYS A 4 8.81 -2.65 1.98
N LEU A 5 8.56 -1.87 3.04
CA LEU A 5 9.56 -1.12 3.82
C LEU A 5 10.35 -0.07 3.02
N VAL A 6 9.83 0.35 1.87
CA VAL A 6 10.39 1.44 1.05
C VAL A 6 9.72 2.76 1.40
N GLU A 7 10.46 3.86 1.29
CA GLU A 7 9.95 5.23 1.45
C GLU A 7 8.92 5.59 0.37
N TYR A 8 8.21 6.70 0.58
CA TYR A 8 7.26 7.24 -0.40
C TYR A 8 7.92 8.36 -1.19
N GLU A 9 7.73 8.33 -2.49
CA GLU A 9 8.30 9.31 -3.42
C GLU A 9 7.20 10.04 -4.19
N GLU A 10 7.52 11.23 -4.71
CA GLU A 10 6.59 11.98 -5.56
C GLU A 10 6.27 11.18 -6.83
N GLY A 11 4.98 11.04 -7.13
CA GLY A 11 4.50 10.23 -8.25
C GLY A 11 4.18 8.78 -7.90
N ASP A 12 4.41 8.35 -6.65
CA ASP A 12 3.96 7.05 -6.18
C ASP A 12 2.43 6.93 -6.21
N TRP A 13 1.96 5.77 -6.67
CA TRP A 13 0.55 5.43 -6.60
C TRP A 13 0.23 4.82 -5.25
N MET A 14 -0.61 5.53 -4.50
CA MET A 14 -0.88 5.27 -3.09
C MET A 14 -2.36 4.95 -2.85
N ARG A 15 -2.65 4.14 -1.83
CA ARG A 15 -4.00 3.93 -1.31
C ARG A 15 -4.04 4.22 0.18
N ILE A 16 -5.11 4.90 0.58
CA ILE A 16 -5.48 5.11 1.99
C ILE A 16 -6.68 4.20 2.28
N LEU A 17 -6.52 3.29 3.24
CA LEU A 17 -7.60 2.40 3.66
C LEU A 17 -8.58 3.13 4.60
N ARG A 18 -9.74 2.52 4.86
CA ARG A 18 -10.73 3.11 5.80
C ARG A 18 -10.18 3.30 7.21
N CYS A 19 -9.20 2.49 7.61
CA CYS A 19 -8.47 2.65 8.88
C CYS A 19 -7.40 3.76 8.84
N GLN A 20 -7.37 4.58 7.79
CA GLN A 20 -6.46 5.73 7.57
C GLN A 20 -4.98 5.36 7.40
N HIS A 21 -4.65 4.08 7.27
CA HIS A 21 -3.31 3.64 6.92
C HIS A 21 -3.07 3.77 5.42
N GLU A 22 -1.88 4.25 5.08
CA GLU A 22 -1.42 4.49 3.72
C GLU A 22 -0.40 3.44 3.28
N PHE A 23 -0.51 2.98 2.03
CA PHE A 23 0.37 2.00 1.40
C PHE A 23 0.53 2.27 -0.10
N HIS A 24 1.63 1.80 -0.71
CA HIS A 24 1.71 1.70 -2.16
C HIS A 24 0.55 0.85 -2.69
N GLN A 25 -0.13 1.35 -3.72
CA GLN A 25 -1.29 0.69 -4.33
C GLN A 25 -0.94 -0.74 -4.76
N SER A 26 0.23 -0.93 -5.38
CA SER A 26 0.70 -2.25 -5.83
C SER A 26 0.96 -3.21 -4.66
N CYS A 27 1.43 -2.71 -3.52
CA CYS A 27 1.70 -3.52 -2.34
C CYS A 27 0.41 -3.97 -1.66
N VAL A 28 -0.51 -3.04 -1.41
CA VAL A 28 -1.78 -3.37 -0.72
C VAL A 28 -2.71 -4.19 -1.60
N ASP A 29 -2.76 -3.93 -2.91
CA ASP A 29 -3.61 -4.68 -3.84
C ASP A 29 -3.11 -6.14 -4.00
N LYS A 30 -1.79 -6.38 -3.95
CA LYS A 30 -1.24 -7.75 -3.92
C LYS A 30 -1.57 -8.44 -2.60
N TRP A 31 -1.30 -7.78 -1.48
CA TRP A 31 -1.53 -8.35 -0.15
C TRP A 31 -3.00 -8.75 0.07
N LEU A 32 -3.95 -7.88 -0.29
CA LEU A 32 -5.39 -8.17 -0.13
C LEU A 32 -5.90 -9.28 -1.05
N LYS A 33 -5.29 -9.51 -2.22
CA LYS A 33 -5.69 -10.59 -3.13
C LYS A 33 -5.26 -11.98 -2.63
N GLU A 34 -4.24 -12.05 -1.78
CA GLU A 34 -3.77 -13.32 -1.21
C GLU A 34 -4.51 -13.73 0.07
N VAL A 35 -5.30 -12.82 0.66
CA VAL A 35 -6.20 -13.15 1.78
C VAL A 35 -7.45 -13.84 1.21
N HIS A 36 -7.46 -15.17 1.24
CA HIS A 36 -8.65 -16.02 1.08
C HIS A 36 -9.29 -16.29 2.45
#